data_AF-A0AAE0W6J0-F1
#
_entry.id   AF-A0AAE0W6J0-F1
#
_cell.length_a   1.000
_cell.length_b   1.000
_cell.length_c   1.000
_cell.angle_alpha   90.00
_cell.angle_beta   90.00
_cell.angle_gamma   90.00
#
_symmetry.space_group_name_H-M   'P 1'
#
loop_
_entity.id
_entity.type
_entity.pdbx_description
1 polymer ?
#
loop_
_entity_poly.entity_id
_entity_poly.type
_entity_poly.pdbx_seq_one_letter_code
_entity_poly.pdbx_strand_id
1 'polypeptide(L)'
;MTENTDNTRRFKIVLIEPQIPPNTGNVSRTCVATGSELHVVGKTGFSFSERAVRRAGLDYWKNLIFEQHADVDAYMERIRDRRFWLFTTKTDTPYHLTAYRPGDFLIFGSETAGIRRDILERYPDRCRTLPMNRAHVRSLNLSNTVSIVLRELLDIGGNKFWLIFNFENGKLLYVMITSDEEGPKAKMEQDYDGLRIALTEKYGRPKYCSDEGCVWSNAGTIITLAYRSDEEGDYHVNLVYGNYDAMVKQIEEDKRKMEEAL
;
A
#
# COMPACT_ATOMS: atom_id res chain seq x y z
N MET A 1 23.47 -17.10 16.99
CA MET A 1 23.32 -16.68 15.57
C MET A 1 22.09 -15.79 15.53
N THR A 2 22.29 -14.48 15.52
CA THR A 2 21.20 -13.49 15.45
C THR A 2 20.66 -13.50 14.02
N GLU A 3 19.53 -14.16 13.78
CA GLU A 3 18.76 -13.93 12.56
C GLU A 3 18.42 -12.44 12.48
N ASN A 4 18.85 -11.81 11.40
CA ASN A 4 18.76 -10.39 11.19
C ASN A 4 17.29 -10.01 10.96
N THR A 5 16.58 -9.65 12.04
CA THR A 5 15.14 -9.30 12.10
C THR A 5 14.73 -8.13 11.20
N ASP A 6 15.69 -7.48 10.54
CA ASP A 6 15.50 -6.40 9.58
C ASP A 6 15.10 -6.91 8.17
N ASN A 7 15.52 -8.13 7.80
CA ASN A 7 15.34 -8.66 6.45
C ASN A 7 13.89 -9.08 6.11
N THR A 8 13.05 -9.26 7.14
CA THR A 8 11.63 -9.61 7.01
C THR A 8 10.71 -8.40 6.89
N ARG A 9 11.23 -7.17 7.12
CA ARG A 9 10.42 -5.94 7.03
C ARG A 9 10.48 -5.25 5.66
N ARG A 10 11.41 -5.64 4.80
CA ARG A 10 11.63 -4.99 3.50
C ARG A 10 10.85 -5.67 2.39
N PHE A 11 10.19 -4.88 1.55
CA PHE A 11 9.66 -5.37 0.28
C PHE A 11 10.81 -5.76 -0.64
N LYS A 12 10.60 -6.81 -1.43
CA LYS A 12 11.59 -7.33 -2.39
C LYS A 12 11.10 -7.06 -3.80
N ILE A 13 11.71 -6.08 -4.46
CA ILE A 13 11.38 -5.75 -5.85
C ILE A 13 12.12 -6.70 -6.76
N VAL A 14 11.39 -7.41 -7.62
CA VAL A 14 11.96 -8.38 -8.56
C VAL A 14 11.70 -7.90 -9.97
N LEU A 15 12.77 -7.66 -10.74
CA LEU A 15 12.68 -7.35 -12.16
C LEU A 15 13.09 -8.57 -12.98
N ILE A 16 12.15 -9.16 -13.71
CA ILE A 16 12.39 -10.27 -14.63
C ILE A 16 12.82 -9.70 -15.98
N GLU A 17 14.04 -10.05 -16.37
CA GLU A 17 14.66 -9.75 -17.67
C GLU A 17 14.52 -8.27 -18.09
N PRO A 18 14.91 -7.30 -17.23
CA PRO A 18 14.77 -5.89 -17.56
C PRO A 18 15.65 -5.52 -18.77
N GLN A 19 15.06 -4.78 -19.70
CA GLN A 19 15.71 -4.49 -20.98
C GLN A 19 16.20 -3.04 -21.08
N ILE A 20 15.58 -2.11 -20.36
CA ILE A 20 15.88 -0.66 -20.46
C ILE A 20 16.70 -0.22 -19.24
N PRO A 21 18.00 0.11 -19.39
CA PRO A 21 18.87 0.46 -18.26
C PRO A 21 18.35 1.65 -17.43
N PRO A 22 17.84 2.76 -18.02
CA PRO A 22 17.28 3.87 -17.25
C PRO A 22 16.18 3.47 -16.27
N ASN A 23 15.30 2.53 -16.63
CA ASN A 23 14.24 2.07 -15.73
C ASN A 23 14.81 1.37 -14.52
N THR A 24 15.80 0.50 -14.73
CA THR A 24 16.43 -0.23 -13.62
C THR A 24 17.24 0.70 -12.71
N GLY A 25 17.89 1.72 -13.29
CA GLY A 25 18.52 2.80 -12.51
C GLY A 25 17.49 3.52 -11.63
N ASN A 26 16.37 3.96 -12.20
CA ASN A 26 15.30 4.61 -11.44
C ASN A 26 14.72 3.70 -10.34
N VAL A 27 14.44 2.44 -10.66
CA VAL A 27 13.96 1.45 -9.68
C VAL A 27 14.97 1.27 -8.55
N SER A 28 16.26 1.19 -8.85
CA SER A 28 17.31 1.06 -7.83
C SER A 28 17.34 2.26 -6.89
N ARG A 29 17.15 3.48 -7.41
CA ARG A 29 17.01 4.69 -6.58
C ARG A 29 15.79 4.62 -5.67
N THR A 30 14.65 4.19 -6.20
CA THR A 30 13.42 4.00 -5.43
C THR A 30 13.60 2.96 -4.34
N CYS A 31 14.29 1.85 -4.62
CA CYS A 31 14.57 0.81 -3.62
C CYS A 31 15.40 1.37 -2.45
N VAL A 32 16.47 2.13 -2.73
CA VAL A 32 17.26 2.80 -1.67
C VAL A 32 16.39 3.77 -0.86
N ALA A 33 15.59 4.60 -1.54
CA ALA A 33 14.74 5.60 -0.87
C ALA A 33 13.62 4.99 0.00
N THR A 34 13.17 3.78 -0.35
CA THR A 34 12.09 3.06 0.36
C THR A 34 12.61 2.00 1.34
N GLY A 35 13.93 1.79 1.41
CA GLY A 35 14.51 0.69 2.16
C GLY A 35 14.17 -0.71 1.62
N SER A 36 13.75 -0.80 0.35
CA SER A 36 13.41 -2.07 -0.31
C SER A 36 14.65 -2.75 -0.91
N GLU A 37 14.57 -4.06 -1.10
CA GLU A 37 15.60 -4.85 -1.79
C GLU A 37 15.32 -4.92 -3.29
N LEU A 38 16.36 -4.98 -4.13
CA LEU A 38 16.24 -5.17 -5.57
C LEU A 38 16.86 -6.50 -6.02
N HIS A 39 16.03 -7.36 -6.60
CA HIS A 39 16.43 -8.58 -7.30
C HIS A 39 16.27 -8.36 -8.81
N VAL A 40 17.32 -8.69 -9.56
CA VAL A 40 17.26 -8.76 -11.03
C VAL A 40 17.43 -10.21 -11.44
N VAL A 41 16.49 -10.71 -12.24
CA VAL A 41 16.38 -12.14 -12.55
C VAL A 41 16.36 -12.35 -14.06
N GLY A 42 17.16 -13.29 -14.54
CA GLY A 42 17.24 -13.63 -15.96
C GLY A 42 18.21 -12.75 -16.76
N LYS A 43 18.06 -12.78 -18.08
CA LYS A 43 18.94 -12.06 -19.01
C LYS A 43 18.69 -10.55 -18.94
N THR A 44 19.75 -9.78 -18.74
CA THR A 44 19.69 -8.31 -18.73
C THR A 44 20.34 -7.74 -19.99
N GLY A 45 19.77 -6.68 -20.53
CA GLY A 45 20.34 -5.96 -21.69
C GLY A 45 21.59 -5.13 -21.36
N PHE A 46 22.07 -5.16 -20.12
CA PHE A 46 23.11 -4.27 -19.60
C PHE A 46 23.83 -4.87 -18.38
N SER A 47 24.98 -4.26 -18.02
CA SER A 47 25.86 -4.70 -16.94
C SER A 47 25.64 -3.89 -15.65
N PHE A 48 25.69 -4.60 -14.52
CA PHE A 48 25.68 -4.04 -13.15
C PHE A 48 27.09 -3.92 -12.55
N SER A 49 28.14 -4.00 -13.37
CA SER A 49 29.51 -3.81 -12.89
C SER A 49 29.70 -2.43 -12.27
N GLU A 50 30.60 -2.32 -11.28
CA GLU A 50 30.90 -1.06 -10.60
C GLU A 50 31.28 0.06 -11.60
N ARG A 51 31.98 -0.30 -12.68
CA ARG A 51 32.30 0.63 -13.78
C ARG A 51 31.06 1.16 -14.49
N ALA A 52 30.08 0.30 -14.77
CA ALA A 52 28.83 0.68 -15.42
C ALA A 52 27.96 1.55 -14.50
N VAL A 53 27.85 1.15 -13.22
CA VAL A 53 27.14 1.90 -12.16
C VAL A 53 27.75 3.30 -11.97
N ARG A 54 29.08 3.39 -11.86
CA ARG A 54 29.79 4.67 -11.70
C ARG A 54 29.61 5.58 -12.91
N ARG A 55 29.61 5.02 -14.12
CA ARG A 55 29.37 5.79 -15.36
C ARG A 55 27.94 6.33 -15.43
N ALA A 56 26.98 5.60 -14.87
CA ALA A 56 25.59 6.03 -14.79
C ALA A 56 25.32 7.05 -13.66
N GLY A 57 26.33 7.42 -12.86
CA GLY A 57 26.19 8.41 -11.80
C GLY A 57 25.35 7.94 -10.61
N LEU A 58 25.32 6.64 -10.33
CA LEU A 58 24.51 6.05 -9.26
C LEU A 58 25.29 6.03 -7.93
N ASP A 59 25.48 7.20 -7.33
CA ASP A 59 26.18 7.41 -6.05
C ASP A 59 25.54 6.67 -4.85
N TYR A 60 24.24 6.41 -4.93
CA TYR A 60 23.46 5.66 -3.94
C TYR A 60 23.59 4.14 -4.03
N TRP A 61 24.21 3.59 -5.08
CA TRP A 61 24.25 2.14 -5.33
C TRP A 61 24.88 1.33 -4.19
N LYS A 62 25.83 1.94 -3.45
CA LYS A 62 26.44 1.33 -2.25
C LYS A 62 25.46 1.03 -1.12
N ASN A 63 24.32 1.71 -1.09
CA ASN A 63 23.26 1.54 -0.10
C ASN A 63 22.16 0.59 -0.59
N LEU A 64 22.24 0.10 -1.84
CA LEU A 64 21.27 -0.80 -2.42
C LEU A 64 21.55 -2.23 -1.96
N ILE A 65 20.55 -2.89 -1.38
CA ILE A 65 20.56 -4.34 -1.20
C ILE A 65 20.17 -4.95 -2.54
N PHE A 66 21.16 -5.55 -3.21
CA PHE A 66 21.04 -6.01 -4.59
C PHE A 66 21.41 -7.49 -4.73
N GLU A 67 20.55 -8.27 -5.39
CA GLU A 67 20.85 -9.63 -5.82
C GLU A 67 20.60 -9.80 -7.32
N GLN A 68 21.49 -10.52 -7.99
CA GLN A 68 21.31 -10.91 -9.39
C GLN A 68 21.18 -12.43 -9.51
N HIS A 69 20.19 -12.89 -10.27
CA HIS A 69 19.86 -14.29 -10.48
C HIS A 69 19.85 -14.60 -11.98
N ALA A 70 20.52 -15.67 -12.39
CA ALA A 70 20.70 -15.96 -13.82
C ALA A 70 19.47 -16.58 -14.49
N ASP A 71 18.68 -17.36 -13.76
CA ASP A 71 17.61 -18.19 -14.30
C ASP A 71 16.26 -17.87 -13.64
N VAL A 72 15.26 -17.61 -14.47
CA VAL A 72 13.91 -17.21 -14.02
C VAL A 72 13.18 -18.37 -13.37
N ASP A 73 13.26 -19.57 -13.95
CA ASP A 73 12.51 -20.73 -13.49
C ASP A 73 13.05 -21.24 -12.14
N ALA A 74 14.38 -21.28 -11.97
CA ALA A 74 15.05 -21.57 -10.71
C ALA A 74 14.76 -20.52 -9.63
N TYR A 75 14.68 -19.23 -9.99
CA TYR A 75 14.32 -18.18 -9.05
C TYR A 75 12.86 -18.33 -8.59
N MET A 76 11.93 -18.55 -9.52
CA MET A 76 10.51 -18.76 -9.20
C MET A 76 10.32 -19.99 -8.31
N GLU A 77 11.09 -21.06 -8.55
CA GLU A 77 11.10 -22.24 -7.69
C GLU A 77 11.68 -21.95 -6.30
N ARG A 78 12.77 -21.17 -6.21
CA ARG A 78 13.36 -20.74 -4.91
C ARG A 78 12.37 -20.00 -4.02
N ILE A 79 11.48 -19.20 -4.61
CA ILE A 79 10.52 -18.37 -3.87
C ILE A 79 9.11 -18.96 -3.83
N ARG A 80 8.90 -20.22 -4.25
CA ARG A 80 7.57 -20.83 -4.38
C ARG A 80 6.72 -20.77 -3.10
N ASP A 81 7.37 -20.95 -1.94
CA ASP A 81 6.72 -20.94 -0.62
C ASP A 81 6.70 -19.55 0.02
N ARG A 82 7.18 -18.52 -0.70
CA ARG A 82 7.12 -17.12 -0.27
C ARG A 82 5.84 -16.45 -0.76
N ARG A 83 5.48 -15.35 -0.09
CA ARG A 83 4.41 -14.46 -0.55
C ARG A 83 4.96 -13.55 -1.65
N PHE A 84 4.38 -13.66 -2.84
CA PHE A 84 4.77 -12.83 -3.98
C PHE A 84 3.55 -12.43 -4.81
N TRP A 85 3.69 -11.32 -5.53
CA TRP A 85 2.65 -10.75 -6.39
C TRP A 85 3.23 -10.43 -7.77
N LEU A 86 2.52 -10.83 -8.81
CA LEU A 86 2.92 -10.69 -10.21
C LEU A 86 2.21 -9.47 -10.83
N PHE A 87 2.96 -8.42 -11.14
CA PHE A 87 2.39 -7.21 -11.74
C PHE A 87 2.29 -7.37 -13.27
N THR A 88 1.06 -7.40 -13.77
CA THR A 88 0.75 -7.66 -15.17
C THR A 88 -0.52 -6.93 -15.62
N THR A 89 -0.60 -6.61 -16.91
CA THR A 89 -1.83 -6.04 -17.51
C THR A 89 -2.81 -7.12 -17.99
N LYS A 90 -2.52 -8.40 -17.73
CA LYS A 90 -3.27 -9.59 -18.16
C LYS A 90 -4.14 -10.16 -17.01
N THR A 91 -4.63 -9.29 -16.14
CA THR A 91 -5.52 -9.61 -15.02
C THR A 91 -6.40 -8.40 -14.74
N ASP A 92 -7.61 -8.64 -14.22
CA ASP A 92 -8.54 -7.58 -13.83
C ASP A 92 -8.43 -7.23 -12.33
N THR A 93 -7.67 -7.99 -11.54
CA THR A 93 -7.52 -7.77 -10.10
C THR A 93 -6.65 -6.53 -9.82
N PRO A 94 -7.21 -5.42 -9.32
CA PRO A 94 -6.45 -4.21 -9.04
C PRO A 94 -5.44 -4.41 -7.91
N TYR A 95 -4.27 -3.81 -8.04
CA TYR A 95 -3.18 -3.94 -7.06
C TYR A 95 -3.57 -3.44 -5.67
N HIS A 96 -4.40 -2.39 -5.57
CA HIS A 96 -4.79 -1.76 -4.31
C HIS A 96 -5.79 -2.59 -3.48
N LEU A 97 -6.39 -3.63 -4.05
CA LEU A 97 -7.27 -4.55 -3.31
C LEU A 97 -6.50 -5.65 -2.56
N THR A 98 -5.18 -5.58 -2.54
CA THR A 98 -4.33 -6.63 -1.94
C THR A 98 -3.80 -6.20 -0.59
N ALA A 99 -3.95 -7.08 0.40
CA ALA A 99 -3.29 -6.96 1.69
C ALA A 99 -1.82 -7.40 1.58
N TYR A 100 -0.97 -6.48 1.14
CA TYR A 100 0.49 -6.70 1.13
C TYR A 100 1.04 -6.68 2.55
N ARG A 101 2.10 -7.45 2.77
CA ARG A 101 2.81 -7.51 4.04
C ARG A 101 4.30 -7.19 3.86
N PRO A 102 4.95 -6.59 4.88
CA PRO A 102 6.40 -6.49 4.89
C PRO A 102 7.04 -7.84 4.57
N GLY A 103 8.05 -7.85 3.69
CA GLY A 103 8.68 -9.08 3.20
C GLY A 103 8.08 -9.68 1.93
N ASP A 104 6.93 -9.19 1.45
CA ASP A 104 6.34 -9.65 0.19
C ASP A 104 7.28 -9.34 -1.01
N PHE A 105 7.32 -10.27 -1.97
CA PHE A 105 8.03 -10.10 -3.23
C PHE A 105 7.10 -9.48 -4.28
N LEU A 106 7.53 -8.39 -4.91
CA LEU A 106 6.78 -7.65 -5.91
C LEU A 106 7.46 -7.85 -7.26
N ILE A 107 6.87 -8.67 -8.12
CA ILE A 107 7.52 -9.15 -9.34
C ILE A 107 6.98 -8.41 -10.56
N PHE A 108 7.89 -7.81 -11.31
CA PHE A 108 7.61 -7.05 -12.51
C PHE A 108 8.35 -7.68 -13.70
N GLY A 109 7.67 -7.81 -14.82
CA GLY A 109 8.27 -8.31 -16.06
C GLY A 109 9.01 -7.25 -16.85
N SER A 110 9.66 -7.68 -17.92
CA SER A 110 10.31 -6.80 -18.89
C SER A 110 9.33 -5.78 -19.49
N GLU A 111 9.85 -4.64 -19.92
CA GLU A 111 9.04 -3.55 -20.48
C GLU A 111 8.31 -3.93 -21.77
N THR A 112 8.87 -4.89 -22.52
CA THR A 112 8.40 -5.26 -23.84
C THR A 112 7.48 -6.48 -23.81
N ALA A 113 7.87 -7.54 -23.11
CA ALA A 113 7.14 -8.81 -23.08
C ALA A 113 6.31 -9.00 -21.80
N GLY A 114 6.60 -8.24 -20.75
CA GLY A 114 6.05 -8.47 -19.42
C GLY A 114 6.54 -9.79 -18.83
N ILE A 115 5.72 -10.38 -17.96
CA ILE A 115 5.98 -11.70 -17.37
C ILE A 115 5.54 -12.78 -18.36
N ARG A 116 6.34 -13.85 -18.48
CA ARG A 116 6.02 -15.01 -19.32
C ARG A 116 4.65 -15.59 -18.95
N ARG A 117 3.90 -16.02 -19.96
CA ARG A 117 2.51 -16.45 -19.83
C ARG A 117 2.35 -17.66 -18.92
N ASP A 118 3.25 -18.63 -19.02
CA ASP A 118 3.26 -19.86 -18.22
C ASP A 118 3.45 -19.57 -16.71
N ILE A 119 4.24 -18.56 -16.35
CA ILE A 119 4.38 -18.12 -14.95
C ILE A 119 3.06 -17.52 -14.44
N LEU A 120 2.39 -16.70 -15.26
CA LEU A 120 1.10 -16.10 -14.89
C LEU A 120 0.01 -17.18 -14.72
N GLU A 121 -0.04 -18.14 -15.63
CA GLU A 121 -1.00 -19.26 -15.60
C GLU A 121 -0.75 -20.21 -14.42
N ARG A 122 0.49 -20.33 -13.93
CA ARG A 122 0.81 -21.08 -12.72
C ARG A 122 0.35 -20.37 -11.43
N TYR A 123 0.18 -19.06 -11.45
CA TYR A 123 -0.17 -18.25 -10.26
C TYR A 123 -1.24 -17.17 -10.54
N PRO A 124 -2.42 -17.53 -11.06
CA PRO A 124 -3.45 -16.57 -11.45
C PRO A 124 -3.90 -15.70 -10.27
N ASP A 125 -4.07 -16.29 -9.08
CA ASP A 125 -4.51 -15.59 -7.86
C ASP A 125 -3.51 -14.58 -7.32
N ARG A 126 -2.26 -14.62 -7.80
CA ARG A 126 -1.17 -13.71 -7.41
C ARG A 126 -0.97 -12.58 -8.42
N CYS A 127 -1.73 -12.55 -9.50
CA CYS A 127 -1.60 -11.53 -10.54
C CYS A 127 -2.33 -10.24 -10.15
N ARG A 128 -1.66 -9.09 -10.26
CA ARG A 128 -2.19 -7.76 -9.95
C ARG A 128 -1.96 -6.79 -11.10
N THR A 129 -2.92 -5.90 -11.34
CA THR A 129 -2.83 -4.85 -12.36
C THR A 129 -2.92 -3.46 -11.74
N LEU A 130 -2.28 -2.47 -12.37
CA LEU A 130 -2.54 -1.07 -12.08
C LEU A 130 -3.69 -0.61 -12.99
N PRO A 131 -4.83 -0.14 -12.44
CA PRO A 131 -5.88 0.45 -13.24
C PRO A 131 -5.34 1.61 -14.08
N MET A 132 -5.61 1.60 -15.37
CA MET A 132 -5.17 2.64 -16.30
C MET A 132 -6.10 2.72 -17.51
N ASN A 133 -6.20 3.91 -18.12
CA ASN A 133 -6.86 4.05 -19.41
C ASN A 133 -5.96 3.48 -20.51
N ARG A 134 -6.41 2.41 -21.18
CA ARG A 134 -5.64 1.70 -22.21
C ARG A 134 -5.97 2.09 -23.64
N ALA A 135 -6.80 3.11 -23.85
CA ALA A 135 -7.23 3.54 -25.19
C ALA A 135 -6.04 3.95 -26.09
N HIS A 136 -4.99 4.53 -25.49
CA HIS A 136 -3.83 5.04 -26.23
C HIS A 136 -2.48 4.52 -25.73
N VAL A 137 -2.46 3.80 -24.59
CA VAL A 137 -1.23 3.27 -23.99
C VAL A 137 -1.41 1.81 -23.57
N ARG A 138 -0.39 0.98 -23.85
CA ARG A 138 -0.45 -0.46 -23.56
C ARG A 138 -0.20 -0.77 -22.07
N SER A 139 0.70 0.00 -21.46
CA SER A 139 1.14 -0.12 -20.08
C SER A 139 1.83 1.17 -19.63
N LEU A 140 1.93 1.37 -18.32
CA LEU A 140 2.80 2.39 -17.74
C LEU A 140 4.28 2.02 -17.90
N ASN A 141 5.15 3.02 -17.76
CA ASN A 141 6.59 2.80 -17.63
C ASN A 141 6.89 1.90 -16.41
N LEU A 142 7.88 1.00 -16.53
CA LEU A 142 8.24 0.05 -15.47
C LEU A 142 8.65 0.74 -14.16
N SER A 143 9.56 1.73 -14.22
CA SER A 143 10.00 2.45 -13.03
C SER A 143 8.88 3.25 -12.36
N ASN A 144 7.96 3.82 -13.16
CA ASN A 144 6.76 4.48 -12.63
C ASN A 144 5.83 3.48 -11.95
N THR A 145 5.62 2.31 -12.57
CA THR A 145 4.78 1.24 -12.02
C THR A 145 5.30 0.78 -10.66
N VAL A 146 6.61 0.50 -10.57
CA VAL A 146 7.27 0.14 -9.31
C VAL A 146 7.10 1.24 -8.27
N SER A 147 7.30 2.50 -8.67
CA SER A 147 7.22 3.65 -7.74
C SER A 147 5.81 3.88 -7.20
N ILE A 148 4.77 3.74 -8.03
CA ILE A 148 3.36 3.83 -7.60
C ILE A 148 3.06 2.75 -6.57
N VAL A 149 3.40 1.50 -6.90
CA VAL A 149 3.18 0.37 -6.01
C VAL A 149 3.91 0.61 -4.69
N LEU A 150 5.23 0.79 -4.72
CA LEU A 150 6.02 0.97 -3.50
C LEU A 150 5.57 2.15 -2.65
N ARG A 151 5.17 3.27 -3.27
CA ARG A 151 4.66 4.41 -2.51
C ARG A 151 3.43 4.04 -1.70
N GLU A 152 2.47 3.37 -2.31
CA GLU A 152 1.26 2.89 -1.62
C GLU A 152 1.60 1.90 -0.50
N LEU A 153 2.68 1.12 -0.67
CA LEU A 153 3.09 0.11 0.30
C LEU A 153 3.94 0.66 1.45
N LEU A 154 4.61 1.80 1.28
CA LEU A 154 5.33 2.46 2.38
C LEU A 154 4.38 2.85 3.53
N ASP A 155 3.12 3.12 3.19
CA ASP A 155 2.05 3.40 4.16
C ASP A 155 1.46 2.13 4.81
N ILE A 156 1.94 0.92 4.47
CA ILE A 156 1.52 -0.34 5.12
C ILE A 156 2.17 -0.52 6.51
N GLY A 157 3.21 0.26 6.82
CA GLY A 157 3.64 0.50 8.20
C GLY A 157 2.76 1.53 8.93
N GLY A 158 1.99 2.33 8.19
CA GLY A 158 0.90 3.14 8.72
C GLY A 158 -0.29 2.24 9.05
N ASN A 159 -0.99 2.55 10.12
CA ASN A 159 -2.07 1.70 10.60
C ASN A 159 -3.18 1.60 9.54
N LYS A 160 -3.25 0.49 8.79
CA LYS A 160 -4.40 0.19 7.95
C LYS A 160 -5.59 -0.16 8.84
N PHE A 161 -6.75 0.40 8.50
CA PHE A 161 -8.03 0.05 9.11
C PHE A 161 -9.01 -0.35 8.04
N TRP A 162 -9.78 -1.37 8.34
CA TRP A 162 -11.01 -1.68 7.65
C TRP A 162 -12.13 -0.88 8.29
N LEU A 163 -12.93 -0.25 7.44
CA LEU A 163 -14.19 0.36 7.80
C LEU A 163 -15.29 -0.55 7.27
N ILE A 164 -16.02 -1.18 8.17
CA ILE A 164 -17.17 -2.01 7.83
C ILE A 164 -18.42 -1.19 8.09
N PHE A 165 -19.17 -0.93 7.02
CA PHE A 165 -20.47 -0.25 7.09
C PHE A 165 -21.56 -1.33 7.05
N ASN A 166 -22.43 -1.33 8.05
CA ASN A 166 -23.61 -2.21 8.07
C ASN A 166 -24.87 -1.38 7.83
N PHE A 167 -25.68 -1.79 6.87
CA PHE A 167 -26.95 -1.14 6.54
C PHE A 167 -28.12 -2.09 6.78
N GLU A 168 -29.19 -1.59 7.42
CA GLU A 168 -30.47 -2.28 7.57
C GLU A 168 -31.59 -1.36 7.07
N ASN A 169 -32.43 -1.87 6.15
CA ASN A 169 -33.50 -1.11 5.50
C ASN A 169 -33.06 0.24 4.90
N GLY A 170 -31.84 0.30 4.36
CA GLY A 170 -31.26 1.51 3.77
C GLY A 170 -30.64 2.48 4.77
N LYS A 171 -30.77 2.23 6.08
CA LYS A 171 -30.16 3.05 7.14
C LYS A 171 -28.85 2.44 7.63
N LEU A 172 -27.85 3.28 7.85
CA LEU A 172 -26.56 2.86 8.42
C LEU A 172 -26.78 2.49 9.90
N LEU A 173 -26.56 1.21 10.24
CA LEU A 173 -26.77 0.67 11.57
C LEU A 173 -25.50 0.80 12.45
N TYR A 174 -24.34 0.47 11.89
CA TYR A 174 -23.05 0.66 12.58
C TYR A 174 -21.87 0.80 11.62
N VAL A 175 -20.81 1.46 12.11
CA VAL A 175 -19.49 1.52 11.49
C VAL A 175 -18.49 0.82 12.40
N MET A 176 -17.73 -0.12 11.85
CA MET A 176 -16.66 -0.81 12.58
C MET A 176 -15.31 -0.42 12.03
N ILE A 177 -14.39 -0.02 12.91
CA ILE A 177 -12.99 0.27 12.57
C ILE A 177 -12.13 -0.87 13.12
N THR A 178 -11.47 -1.63 12.25
CA THR A 178 -10.56 -2.72 12.66
C THR A 178 -9.22 -2.65 11.96
N SER A 179 -8.12 -2.84 12.71
CA SER A 179 -6.79 -3.03 12.12
C SER A 179 -6.45 -4.49 11.81
N ASP A 180 -7.33 -5.42 12.18
CA ASP A 180 -7.04 -6.86 12.09
C ASP A 180 -7.44 -7.43 10.73
N GLU A 181 -6.47 -8.04 10.04
CA GLU A 181 -6.68 -8.75 8.77
C GLU A 181 -7.53 -10.04 8.93
N GLU A 182 -7.70 -10.56 10.15
CA GLU A 182 -8.45 -11.80 10.44
C GLU A 182 -9.98 -11.62 10.57
N GLY A 183 -10.49 -10.42 10.29
CA GLY A 183 -11.91 -10.10 10.44
C GLY A 183 -12.28 -9.61 11.85
N PRO A 184 -13.55 -9.23 12.05
CA PRO A 184 -13.97 -8.41 13.19
C PRO A 184 -13.95 -9.20 14.51
N LYS A 185 -12.88 -9.06 15.29
CA LYS A 185 -12.89 -9.38 16.74
C LYS A 185 -13.30 -8.12 17.51
N ALA A 186 -14.50 -7.60 17.23
CA ALA A 186 -15.00 -6.43 17.94
C ALA A 186 -15.33 -6.83 19.38
N LYS A 187 -14.79 -6.07 20.35
CA LYS A 187 -15.00 -6.36 21.79
C LYS A 187 -15.77 -5.27 22.53
N MET A 188 -15.97 -4.10 21.93
CA MET A 188 -16.81 -3.03 22.48
C MET A 188 -17.80 -2.54 21.44
N GLU A 189 -19.06 -2.48 21.83
CA GLU A 189 -20.14 -1.77 21.15
C GLU A 189 -20.45 -0.54 22.01
N GLN A 190 -20.34 0.65 21.44
CA GLN A 190 -20.72 1.90 22.11
C GLN A 190 -21.77 2.60 21.26
N ASP A 191 -22.85 3.03 21.92
CA ASP A 191 -23.96 3.74 21.31
C ASP A 191 -23.73 5.26 21.47
N TYR A 192 -23.68 5.96 20.35
CA TYR A 192 -23.55 7.41 20.29
C TYR A 192 -24.72 7.94 19.46
N ASP A 193 -25.78 8.35 20.16
CA ASP A 193 -26.97 8.97 19.57
C ASP A 193 -27.59 8.16 18.40
N GLY A 194 -27.71 6.84 18.60
CA GLY A 194 -28.32 5.92 17.63
C GLY A 194 -27.35 5.28 16.64
N LEU A 195 -26.09 5.72 16.59
CA LEU A 195 -25.02 5.06 15.85
C LEU A 195 -24.23 4.14 16.79
N ARG A 196 -24.25 2.84 16.51
CA ARG A 196 -23.39 1.90 17.22
C ARG A 196 -22.02 1.87 16.54
N ILE A 197 -20.95 2.00 17.33
CA ILE A 197 -19.58 1.90 16.81
C ILE A 197 -18.91 0.73 17.51
N ALA A 198 -18.41 -0.20 16.71
CA ALA A 198 -17.72 -1.38 17.19
C ALA A 198 -16.21 -1.22 16.96
N LEU A 199 -15.41 -1.36 18.03
CA LEU A 199 -13.96 -1.11 17.98
C LEU A 199 -13.17 -2.37 18.37
N THR A 200 -11.97 -2.47 17.80
CA THR A 200 -10.95 -3.48 18.17
C THR A 200 -10.06 -2.96 19.31
N GLU A 201 -9.36 -3.86 20.02
CA GLU A 201 -8.52 -3.54 21.19
C GLU A 201 -7.46 -2.46 20.93
N LYS A 202 -7.09 -2.23 19.67
CA LYS A 202 -6.10 -1.22 19.25
C LYS A 202 -6.64 0.22 19.32
N TYR A 203 -7.96 0.41 19.29
CA TYR A 203 -8.62 1.71 19.38
C TYR A 203 -9.43 1.75 20.67
N GLY A 204 -8.95 2.51 21.64
CA GLY A 204 -9.64 2.74 22.91
C GLY A 204 -10.82 3.70 22.76
N ARG A 205 -11.19 4.37 23.87
CA ARG A 205 -12.23 5.40 23.86
C ARG A 205 -11.87 6.57 22.90
N PRO A 206 -12.86 7.23 22.29
CA PRO A 206 -12.61 8.44 21.50
C PRO A 206 -11.89 9.48 22.34
N LYS A 207 -11.00 10.25 21.70
CA LYS A 207 -10.36 11.40 22.34
C LYS A 207 -11.32 12.58 22.47
N TYR A 208 -12.24 12.72 21.52
CA TYR A 208 -13.25 13.76 21.48
C TYR A 208 -14.53 13.23 20.83
N CYS A 209 -15.69 13.64 21.33
CA CYS A 209 -16.99 13.40 20.71
C CYS A 209 -17.86 14.64 20.86
N SER A 210 -18.64 14.93 19.82
CA SER A 210 -19.70 15.94 19.77
C SER A 210 -20.88 15.40 18.98
N ASP A 211 -21.95 16.20 18.92
CA ASP A 211 -23.15 15.94 18.11
C ASP A 211 -22.90 16.00 16.58
N GLU A 212 -21.65 16.19 16.16
CA GLU A 212 -21.25 16.18 14.75
C GLU A 212 -20.22 15.09 14.45
N GLY A 213 -19.79 14.30 15.43
CA GLY A 213 -18.78 13.29 15.21
C GLY A 213 -17.93 12.91 16.41
N CYS A 214 -17.14 11.87 16.21
CA CYS A 214 -16.16 11.40 17.19
C CYS A 214 -14.78 11.25 16.53
N VAL A 215 -13.74 11.50 17.32
CA VAL A 215 -12.35 11.50 16.88
C VAL A 215 -11.56 10.45 17.66
N TRP A 216 -10.90 9.57 16.92
CA TRP A 216 -9.97 8.58 17.46
C TRP A 216 -8.58 8.81 16.88
N SER A 217 -7.54 8.61 17.70
CA SER A 217 -6.16 8.68 17.24
C SER A 217 -5.35 7.50 17.76
N ASN A 218 -4.53 6.90 16.90
CA ASN A 218 -3.48 5.97 17.33
C ASN A 218 -2.23 6.13 16.45
N ALA A 219 -1.05 6.18 17.08
CA ALA A 219 0.27 6.13 16.45
C ALA A 219 0.39 6.94 15.14
N GLY A 220 0.03 8.24 15.17
CA GLY A 220 0.20 9.17 14.06
C GLY A 220 -0.95 9.21 13.03
N THR A 221 -1.96 8.37 13.17
CA THR A 221 -3.18 8.39 12.35
C THR A 221 -4.35 8.89 13.20
N ILE A 222 -5.02 9.96 12.74
CA ILE A 222 -6.32 10.37 13.28
C ILE A 222 -7.39 9.92 12.28
N ILE A 223 -8.47 9.34 12.81
CA ILE A 223 -9.71 9.08 12.08
C ILE A 223 -10.75 10.01 12.70
N THR A 224 -11.16 11.00 11.92
CA THR A 224 -12.37 11.77 12.22
C THR A 224 -13.53 11.09 11.50
N LEU A 225 -14.55 10.67 12.25
CA LEU A 225 -15.85 10.31 11.70
C LEU A 225 -16.77 11.49 12.01
N ALA A 226 -17.01 12.36 11.03
CA ALA A 226 -18.04 13.37 11.15
C ALA A 226 -19.38 12.78 10.67
N TYR A 227 -20.43 12.97 11.46
CA TYR A 227 -21.80 12.64 11.11
C TYR A 227 -22.61 13.92 10.98
N ARG A 228 -23.48 13.96 9.97
CA ARG A 228 -24.60 14.89 9.94
C ARG A 228 -25.80 14.09 9.48
N SER A 229 -26.79 13.96 10.37
CA SER A 229 -28.15 13.59 9.96
C SER A 229 -28.71 14.81 9.25
N ASP A 230 -29.08 14.67 7.98
CA ASP A 230 -30.02 15.63 7.41
C ASP A 230 -31.43 15.39 7.98
N GLU A 231 -32.34 16.33 7.74
CA GLU A 231 -33.74 16.22 8.17
C GLU A 231 -34.49 15.04 7.52
N GLU A 232 -33.89 14.41 6.49
CA GLU A 232 -34.43 13.26 5.75
C GLU A 232 -33.92 11.90 6.30
N GLY A 233 -32.93 11.91 7.19
CA GLY A 233 -32.42 10.73 7.90
C GLY A 233 -31.26 10.02 7.18
N ASP A 234 -30.61 10.69 6.24
CA ASP A 234 -29.39 10.20 5.59
C ASP A 234 -28.15 10.57 6.44
N TYR A 235 -27.24 9.61 6.58
CA TYR A 235 -26.01 9.75 7.35
C TYR A 235 -24.82 9.98 6.42
N HIS A 236 -24.22 11.16 6.47
CA HIS A 236 -22.96 11.43 5.80
C HIS A 236 -21.78 11.09 6.70
N VAL A 237 -20.95 10.12 6.29
CA VAL A 237 -19.70 9.78 6.99
C VAL A 237 -18.52 10.39 6.24
N ASN A 238 -17.95 11.45 6.80
CA ASN A 238 -16.68 12.00 6.29
C ASN A 238 -15.51 11.37 7.04
N LEU A 239 -14.63 10.71 6.29
CA LEU A 239 -13.40 10.11 6.78
C LEU A 239 -12.22 10.99 6.42
N VAL A 240 -11.68 11.68 7.41
CA VAL A 240 -10.43 12.46 7.25
C VAL A 240 -9.28 11.62 7.79
N TYR A 241 -8.36 11.25 6.90
CA TYR A 241 -7.09 10.62 7.23
C TYR A 241 -5.96 11.64 7.01
N GLY A 242 -5.07 11.80 7.98
CA GLY A 242 -3.99 12.78 7.86
C GLY A 242 -2.91 12.68 8.92
N ASN A 243 -1.79 13.35 8.66
CA ASN A 243 -0.73 13.58 9.64
C ASN A 243 -1.30 14.39 10.81
N TYR A 244 -1.16 13.85 12.03
CA TYR A 244 -1.65 14.43 13.28
C TYR A 244 -1.39 15.94 13.38
N ASP A 245 -0.17 16.39 13.09
CA ASP A 245 0.23 17.80 13.30
C ASP A 245 -0.40 18.76 12.28
N ALA A 246 -0.61 18.31 11.04
CA ALA A 246 -1.23 19.11 10.00
C ALA A 246 -2.75 19.24 10.21
N MET A 247 -3.36 18.16 10.70
CA MET A 247 -4.80 18.10 10.94
C MET A 247 -5.22 18.89 12.18
N VAL A 248 -4.43 18.86 13.25
CA VAL A 248 -4.69 19.67 14.46
C VAL A 248 -4.71 21.17 14.12
N LYS A 249 -3.74 21.65 13.33
CA LYS A 249 -3.71 23.05 12.89
C LYS A 249 -4.92 23.43 12.06
N GLN A 250 -5.34 22.55 11.15
CA GLN A 250 -6.52 22.78 10.31
C GLN A 250 -7.81 22.83 11.16
N ILE A 251 -7.96 21.92 12.13
CA ILE A 251 -9.11 21.90 13.05
C ILE A 251 -9.15 23.14 13.93
N GLU A 252 -8.01 23.55 14.49
CA GLU A 252 -7.92 24.78 15.30
C GLU A 252 -8.25 26.03 14.47
N GLU A 253 -7.81 26.06 13.21
CA GLU A 253 -8.07 27.17 12.30
C GLU A 253 -9.52 27.21 11.81
N ASP A 254 -10.14 26.07 11.53
CA ASP A 254 -11.55 25.97 11.15
C ASP A 254 -12.46 26.28 12.35
N LYS A 255 -12.08 25.84 13.56
CA LYS A 255 -12.74 26.24 14.82
C LYS A 255 -12.69 27.77 14.99
N ARG A 256 -11.52 28.38 14.81
CA ARG A 256 -11.36 29.84 14.91
C ARG A 256 -12.25 30.57 13.88
N LYS A 257 -12.32 30.09 12.64
CA LYS A 257 -13.18 30.67 11.60
C LYS A 257 -14.66 30.56 11.92
N MET A 258 -15.10 29.47 12.55
CA MET A 258 -16.49 29.32 13.01
C MET A 258 -16.80 30.22 14.20
N GLU A 259 -15.88 30.36 15.15
CA GLU A 259 -16.02 31.28 16.30
C GLU A 259 -16.03 32.75 15.86
N GLU A 260 -15.32 33.10 14.78
CA GLU A 260 -15.34 34.45 14.16
C GLU A 260 -16.57 34.72 13.29
N ALA A 261 -17.32 33.69 12.91
CA ALA A 261 -18.52 33.79 12.08
C ALA A 261 -19.84 33.82 12.88
N LEU A 262 -19.76 33.65 14.21
CA LEU A 262 -20.85 33.78 15.20
C LEU A 262 -20.82 35.16 15.86
#